data_AF-A0A7X9C2J7-F1
#
_entry.id   AF-A0A7X9C2J7-F1
#
_cell.length_a   1.000
_cell.length_b   1.000
_cell.length_c   1.000
_cell.angle_alpha   90.00
_cell.angle_beta   90.00
_cell.angle_gamma   90.00
#
_symmetry.space_group_name_H-M   'P 1'
#
loop_
_entity.id
_entity.type
_entity.pdbx_description
1 polymer ?
#
loop_
_entity_poly.entity_id
_entity_poly.type
_entity_poly.pdbx_seq_one_letter_code
_entity_poly.pdbx_strand_id
1 'polypeptide(L)' 'HAHYEEILNFFVNRSTNASAESFNAKLKAFRASLRGVSDIKFFLFRVSNIYA' A
#
# COMPACT_ATOMS: atom_id res chain seq x y z
N HIS A 1 -5.76 -26.88 20.51
CA HIS A 1 -4.64 -26.68 19.56
C HIS A 1 -5.09 -26.23 18.16
N ALA A 2 -6.35 -26.42 17.76
CA ALA A 2 -6.82 -26.16 16.39
C ALA A 2 -6.83 -24.67 15.92
N HIS A 3 -6.80 -23.69 16.83
CA HIS A 3 -6.90 -22.26 16.46
C HIS A 3 -5.55 -21.53 16.39
N TYR A 4 -4.46 -22.17 16.79
CA TYR A 4 -3.15 -21.49 16.84
C TYR A 4 -2.64 -21.15 15.44
N GLU A 5 -2.81 -22.07 14.48
CA GLU A 5 -2.44 -21.83 13.08
C GLU A 5 -3.33 -20.79 12.40
N GLU A 6 -4.62 -20.77 12.73
CA GLU A 6 -5.56 -19.78 12.17
C GLU A 6 -5.26 -18.37 12.69
N ILE A 7 -4.93 -18.24 13.97
CA ILE A 7 -4.52 -16.98 14.59
C ILE A 7 -3.19 -16.50 13.98
N LEU A 8 -2.19 -17.37 13.82
CA LEU A 8 -0.93 -17.03 13.15
C LEU A 8 -1.14 -16.59 11.70
N ASN A 9 -1.93 -17.35 10.93
CA ASN A 9 -2.25 -17.02 9.55
C ASN A 9 -3.04 -15.72 9.43
N PHE A 10 -3.94 -15.44 10.38
CA PHE A 10 -4.70 -14.20 10.41
C PHE A 10 -3.80 -12.98 10.57
N PHE A 11 -2.77 -13.02 11.43
CA PHE A 11 -1.84 -11.90 11.60
C PHE A 11 -0.86 -11.73 10.43
N VAL A 12 -0.44 -12.83 9.80
CA VAL A 12 0.39 -12.80 8.58
C VAL A 12 -0.38 -12.18 7.42
N ASN A 13 -1.60 -12.66 7.13
CA ASN A 13 -2.40 -12.15 6.03
C ASN A 13 -2.94 -10.73 6.29
N ARG A 14 -3.27 -10.40 7.54
CA ARG A 14 -3.77 -9.06 7.89
C ARG A 14 -2.68 -8.00 7.87
N SER A 15 -1.44 -8.33 8.23
CA SER A 15 -0.31 -7.39 8.09
C SER A 15 -0.01 -7.09 6.62
N THR A 16 -0.12 -8.10 5.75
CA THR A 16 0.00 -7.93 4.29
C THR A 16 -1.14 -7.05 3.74
N ASN A 17 -2.39 -7.31 4.15
CA ASN A 17 -3.54 -6.50 3.73
C ASN A 17 -3.46 -5.07 4.25
N ALA A 18 -3.09 -4.86 5.53
CA ALA A 18 -2.93 -3.54 6.12
C ALA A 18 -1.81 -2.74 5.42
N SER A 19 -0.71 -3.40 5.05
CA SER A 19 0.37 -2.78 4.29
C SER A 19 -0.10 -2.35 2.90
N ALA A 20 -0.86 -3.19 2.21
CA ALA A 20 -1.45 -2.88 0.91
C ALA A 20 -2.50 -1.75 0.99
N GLU A 21 -3.37 -1.76 2.01
CA GLU A 21 -4.36 -0.72 2.25
C GLU A 21 -3.70 0.64 2.55
N SER A 22 -2.66 0.63 3.40
CA SER A 22 -1.86 1.82 3.71
C SER A 22 -1.16 2.35 2.46
N PHE A 23 -0.58 1.48 1.63
CA PHE A 23 0.05 1.85 0.37
C PHE A 23 -0.96 2.47 -0.62
N ASN A 24 -2.15 1.88 -0.75
CA ASN A 24 -3.22 2.41 -1.59
C ASN A 24 -3.74 3.77 -1.09
N ALA A 25 -3.86 3.97 0.23
CA ALA A 25 -4.25 5.25 0.82
C ALA A 25 -3.21 6.34 0.53
N LYS A 26 -1.93 6.00 0.68
CA LYS A 26 -0.80 6.88 0.37
C LYS A 26 -0.75 7.28 -1.11
N LEU A 27 -0.97 6.33 -2.02
CA LEU A 27 -1.08 6.63 -3.46
C LEU A 27 -2.28 7.52 -3.78
N LYS A 28 -3.44 7.30 -3.16
CA LYS A 28 -4.62 8.17 -3.33
C LYS A 28 -4.35 9.60 -2.86
N ALA A 29 -3.74 9.77 -1.68
CA ALA A 29 -3.36 11.08 -1.16
C ALA A 29 -2.37 11.81 -2.09
N PHE A 30 -1.37 11.09 -2.59
CA PHE A 30 -0.38 11.63 -3.53
C PHE A 30 -1.02 12.05 -4.87
N ARG A 31 -1.97 11.28 -5.40
CA ARG A 31 -2.74 11.67 -6.60
C ARG A 31 -3.60 12.91 -6.37
N ALA A 32 -4.19 13.04 -5.17
CA ALA A 32 -4.99 14.20 -4.80
C ALA A 32 -4.13 15.48 -4.70
N SER A 33 -2.91 15.39 -4.14
CA SER A 33 -2.01 16.55 -4.04
C SER A 33 -1.53 17.05 -5.40
N LEU A 34 -1.42 16.16 -6.40
CA LEU A 34 -0.97 16.48 -7.75
C LEU A 34 -2.10 16.93 -8.69
N ARG A 35 -3.34 17.08 -8.20
CA ARG A 35 -4.55 17.41 -8.99
C ARG A 35 -4.79 16.44 -10.17
N GLY A 36 -4.29 15.20 -10.06
CA GLY A 36 -4.35 14.19 -11.11
C GLY A 36 -2.98 13.65 -11.50
N VAL A 37 -2.97 12.74 -12.48
CA VAL A 37 -1.76 12.14 -13.04
C VAL A 37 -1.80 12.40 -14.53
N SER A 38 -1.02 13.37 -15.00
CA SER A 38 -0.90 13.67 -16.43
C SER A 38 0.18 12.83 -17.12
N ASP A 39 1.21 12.41 -16.37
CA ASP A 39 2.31 11.58 -16.87
C ASP A 39 2.54 10.41 -15.89
N ILE A 40 2.30 9.19 -16.38
CA ILE A 40 2.41 7.96 -15.59
C ILE A 40 3.88 7.63 -15.26
N LYS A 41 4.82 7.91 -16.16
CA LYS A 41 6.25 7.60 -15.94
C LYS A 41 6.82 8.52 -14.88
N PHE A 42 6.51 9.82 -14.96
CA PHE A 42 6.90 10.80 -13.97
C PHE A 42 6.25 10.52 -12.60
N PHE A 43 4.98 10.11 -12.59
CA PHE A 43 4.30 9.69 -11.38
C PHE A 43 4.97 8.48 -10.71
N LEU A 44 5.27 7.43 -11.47
CA LEU A 44 5.95 6.24 -10.95
C LEU A 44 7.37 6.56 -10.45
N PHE A 45 8.11 7.44 -11.14
CA PHE A 45 9.41 7.93 -10.68
C PHE A 45 9.30 8.62 -9.31
N ARG A 46 8.29 9.46 -9.10
CA ARG A 46 8.08 10.16 -7.83
C ARG A 46 7.63 9.21 -6.71
N VAL A 47 6.75 8.26 -7.01
CA VAL A 47 6.35 7.20 -6.06
C VAL A 47 7.58 6.38 -5.65
N SER A 48 8.40 5.98 -6.62
CA SER A 48 9.63 5.24 -6.33
C SER A 48 10.60 6.04 -5.47
N ASN A 49 10.76 7.35 -5.66
CA ASN A 49 11.64 8.16 -4.81
C ASN A 49 11.13 8.38 -3.38
N ILE A 50 9.82 8.25 -3.13
CA ILE A 50 9.21 8.47 -1.80
C ILE A 50 9.14 7.15 -1.01
N TYR A 51 9.04 6.02 -1.70
CA TYR A 51 8.81 4.69 -1.12
C TYR A 51 9.93 3.67 -1.38
N ALA A 52 11.02 4.04 -2.07
CA ALA A 52 12.29 3.32 -2.07
C ALA A 52 13.15 3.76 -0.88
#